data_AF-A0A7Y2AFJ8-F1
#
_entry.id   AF-A0A7Y2AFJ8-F1
#
_cell.length_a   1.000
_cell.length_b   1.000
_cell.length_c   1.000
_cell.angle_alpha   90.00
_cell.angle_beta   90.00
_cell.angle_gamma   90.00
#
_symmetry.space_group_name_H-M   'P 1'
#
loop_
_entity.id
_entity.type
_entity.pdbx_description
1 polymer ?
#
loop_
_entity_poly.entity_id
_entity_poly.type
_entity_poly.pdbx_seq_one_letter_code
_entity_poly.pdbx_strand_id
1 'polypeptide(L)'
;MTGEVEPRGQYPKHRRNQSWLAGFLTRLLRLPPSFRLGGKRYRVWSSGQRAIRLLQDVSVASQKGESLLPFRSRIRRVIHATPPALLSAILRNTKDEVVVRLTIWILGRSHEHFSTRFVFAHHDHQSPRVRNEVIRTLKRLNAWRYLELIASKGRYSDAREHAIENERPEYADRLHNLLGLLESRPVPEHTVNLFVSDDARIGNGTPPRPAWRIRRVLRRIHLMIRMSNLRRGRFFWPFHST
;
A
#
# COMPACT_ATOMS: atom_id res chain seq x y z
N MET A 1 -52.56 27.81 17.43
CA MET A 1 -51.46 27.58 16.47
C MET A 1 -50.78 26.27 16.85
N THR A 2 -51.30 25.16 16.33
CA THR A 2 -50.82 23.79 16.56
C THR A 2 -50.12 23.34 15.29
N GLY A 3 -48.80 23.22 15.33
CA GLY A 3 -47.98 22.79 14.20
C GLY A 3 -48.05 21.28 14.04
N GLU A 4 -48.53 20.82 12.90
CA GLU A 4 -48.48 19.44 12.44
C GLU A 4 -47.02 19.04 12.18
N VAL A 5 -46.56 17.97 12.84
CA VAL A 5 -45.25 17.36 12.63
C VAL A 5 -45.42 16.25 11.60
N GLU A 6 -44.95 16.49 10.37
CA GLU A 6 -44.93 15.48 9.33
C GLU A 6 -44.03 14.28 9.72
N PRO A 7 -44.53 13.03 9.62
CA PRO A 7 -43.73 11.85 9.92
C PRO A 7 -42.71 11.59 8.80
N ARG A 8 -41.44 11.48 9.21
CA ARG A 8 -40.30 11.11 8.36
C ARG A 8 -40.59 9.83 7.57
N GLY A 9 -40.50 9.93 6.25
CA GLY A 9 -40.73 8.85 5.29
C GLY A 9 -39.99 7.56 5.64
N GLN A 10 -40.76 6.48 5.78
CA GLN A 10 -40.26 5.12 5.85
C GLN A 10 -39.68 4.73 4.48
N TYR A 11 -38.37 4.53 4.40
CA TYR A 11 -37.73 3.93 3.23
C TYR A 11 -38.19 2.46 3.07
N PRO A 12 -38.61 2.04 1.87
CA PRO A 12 -39.05 0.68 1.63
C PRO A 12 -37.89 -0.29 1.81
N LYS A 13 -38.05 -1.25 2.75
CA LYS A 13 -37.13 -2.36 2.96
C LYS A 13 -37.18 -3.30 1.74
N HIS A 14 -36.33 -3.07 0.75
CA HIS A 14 -36.04 -4.02 -0.33
C HIS A 14 -35.34 -5.26 0.25
N ARG A 15 -36.14 -6.25 0.67
CA ARG A 15 -35.70 -7.50 1.30
C ARG A 15 -35.90 -8.74 0.41
N ARG A 16 -35.92 -8.57 -0.92
CA ARG A 16 -36.00 -9.67 -1.89
C ARG A 16 -34.80 -9.62 -2.83
N ASN A 17 -34.09 -10.75 -2.93
CA ASN A 17 -32.93 -11.06 -3.79
C ASN A 17 -31.50 -10.92 -3.21
N GLN A 18 -31.27 -11.31 -1.95
CA GLN A 18 -29.89 -11.39 -1.40
C GLN A 18 -29.14 -12.70 -1.73
N SER A 19 -29.84 -13.80 -2.07
CA SER A 19 -29.19 -15.11 -2.33
C SER A 19 -28.44 -15.17 -3.67
N TRP A 20 -28.90 -14.44 -4.69
CA TRP A 20 -28.25 -14.42 -6.01
C TRP A 20 -26.94 -13.62 -6.02
N LEU A 21 -26.86 -12.56 -5.21
CA LEU A 21 -25.66 -11.72 -5.07
C LEU A 21 -24.50 -12.49 -4.39
N ALA A 22 -24.80 -13.35 -3.42
CA ALA A 22 -23.79 -14.17 -2.74
C ALA A 22 -23.12 -15.19 -3.69
N GLY A 23 -23.88 -15.77 -4.64
CA GLY A 23 -23.35 -16.68 -5.66
C GLY A 23 -22.53 -15.99 -6.76
N PHE A 24 -22.84 -14.73 -7.06
CA PHE A 24 -22.12 -13.93 -8.06
C PHE A 24 -20.77 -13.40 -7.51
N LEU A 25 -20.76 -12.91 -6.27
CA LEU A 25 -19.55 -12.38 -5.62
C LEU A 25 -18.52 -13.48 -5.31
N THR A 26 -18.96 -14.72 -5.10
CA THR A 26 -18.07 -15.88 -4.97
C THR A 26 -17.38 -16.26 -6.29
N ARG A 27 -17.93 -15.88 -7.47
CA ARG A 27 -17.24 -16.06 -8.76
C ARG A 27 -16.22 -14.96 -9.05
N LEU A 28 -16.48 -13.72 -8.67
CA LEU A 28 -15.64 -12.55 -9.04
C LEU A 28 -14.25 -12.53 -8.40
N LEU A 29 -14.05 -13.21 -7.27
CA LEU A 29 -12.75 -13.28 -6.58
C LEU A 29 -12.12 -14.68 -6.59
N ARG A 30 -12.66 -15.63 -7.38
CA ARG A 30 -12.07 -16.95 -7.56
C ARG A 30 -10.85 -16.87 -8.46
N LEU A 31 -9.73 -16.45 -7.88
CA LEU A 31 -8.44 -16.68 -8.50
C LEU A 31 -8.17 -18.20 -8.53
N PRO A 32 -7.67 -18.74 -9.66
CA PRO A 32 -7.23 -20.13 -9.71
C PRO A 32 -6.13 -20.38 -8.66
N PRO A 33 -5.91 -21.64 -8.24
CA PRO A 33 -4.87 -21.99 -7.26
C PRO A 33 -3.45 -21.58 -7.70
N SER A 34 -3.25 -21.33 -9.01
CA SER A 34 -2.09 -20.62 -9.53
C SER A 34 -2.48 -19.60 -10.58
N PHE A 35 -1.84 -18.43 -10.59
CA PHE A 35 -2.09 -17.36 -11.55
C PHE A 35 -0.77 -16.86 -12.18
N ARG A 36 -0.85 -16.16 -13.32
CA ARG A 36 0.31 -15.51 -13.95
C ARG A 36 0.21 -14.00 -13.81
N LEU A 37 1.32 -13.35 -13.42
CA LEU A 37 1.41 -11.89 -13.33
C LEU A 37 2.80 -11.45 -13.79
N GLY A 38 2.86 -10.60 -14.83
CA GLY A 38 4.13 -10.15 -15.40
C GLY A 38 5.04 -11.29 -15.89
N GLY A 39 4.46 -12.28 -16.58
CA GLY A 39 5.18 -13.46 -17.09
C GLY A 39 5.54 -14.53 -16.04
N LYS A 40 5.49 -14.21 -14.74
CA LYS A 40 5.79 -15.15 -13.65
C LYS A 40 4.53 -15.89 -13.19
N ARG A 41 4.69 -17.17 -12.83
CA ARG A 41 3.62 -17.99 -12.24
C ARG A 41 3.69 -17.91 -10.71
N TYR A 42 2.56 -17.66 -10.07
CA TYR A 42 2.39 -17.58 -8.63
C TYR A 42 1.40 -18.64 -8.17
N ARG A 43 1.60 -19.17 -6.97
CA ARG A 43 0.66 -20.10 -6.31
C ARG A 43 -0.05 -19.37 -5.18
N VAL A 44 -1.36 -19.61 -5.05
CA VAL A 44 -2.17 -19.07 -3.96
C VAL A 44 -2.04 -20.01 -2.75
N TRP A 45 -1.27 -19.58 -1.76
CA TRP A 45 -1.11 -20.29 -0.48
C TRP A 45 -2.28 -20.03 0.47
N SER A 46 -2.27 -20.69 1.63
CA SER A 46 -3.32 -20.53 2.66
C SER A 46 -3.44 -19.09 3.20
N SER A 47 -2.34 -18.34 3.27
CA SER A 47 -2.38 -16.90 3.58
C SER A 47 -3.12 -16.10 2.51
N GLY A 48 -2.88 -16.41 1.24
CA GLY A 48 -3.58 -15.80 0.11
C GLY A 48 -5.07 -16.11 0.10
N GLN A 49 -5.46 -17.35 0.37
CA GLN A 49 -6.87 -17.73 0.49
C GLN A 49 -7.56 -16.99 1.64
N ARG A 50 -6.89 -16.80 2.78
CA ARG A 50 -7.41 -16.01 3.90
C ARG A 50 -7.61 -14.53 3.51
N ALA A 51 -6.69 -13.96 2.74
CA ALA A 51 -6.84 -12.59 2.22
C ALA A 51 -8.03 -12.46 1.27
N ILE A 52 -8.21 -13.40 0.33
CA ILE A 52 -9.35 -13.43 -0.59
C ILE A 52 -10.66 -13.51 0.18
N ARG A 53 -10.78 -14.44 1.14
CA ARG A 53 -11.98 -14.56 1.98
C ARG A 53 -12.26 -13.29 2.78
N LEU A 54 -11.23 -12.66 3.34
CA LEU A 54 -11.41 -11.39 4.05
C LEU A 54 -11.96 -10.29 3.13
N LEU A 55 -11.45 -10.17 1.91
CA LEU A 55 -11.95 -9.18 0.96
C LEU A 55 -13.41 -9.47 0.56
N GLN A 56 -13.78 -10.74 0.41
CA GLN A 56 -15.16 -11.17 0.20
C GLN A 56 -16.06 -10.81 1.38
N ASP A 57 -15.65 -11.14 2.61
CA ASP A 57 -16.40 -10.83 3.83
C ASP A 57 -16.64 -9.32 3.96
N VAL A 58 -15.61 -8.50 3.70
CA VAL A 58 -15.70 -7.03 3.77
C VAL A 58 -16.61 -6.47 2.69
N SER A 59 -16.57 -7.00 1.47
CA SER A 59 -17.49 -6.61 0.40
C SER A 59 -18.95 -6.89 0.80
N VAL A 60 -19.23 -8.11 1.27
CA VAL A 60 -20.58 -8.51 1.70
C VAL A 60 -21.06 -7.65 2.86
N ALA A 61 -20.24 -7.43 3.89
CA ALA A 61 -20.59 -6.57 5.02
C ALA A 61 -20.88 -5.13 4.57
N SER A 62 -20.04 -4.58 3.69
CA SER A 62 -20.23 -3.23 3.15
C SER A 62 -21.53 -3.09 2.34
N GLN A 63 -21.90 -4.10 1.55
CA GLN A 63 -23.14 -4.09 0.78
C GLN A 63 -24.38 -4.18 1.68
N LYS A 64 -24.27 -4.85 2.83
CA LYS A 64 -25.33 -4.91 3.84
C LYS A 64 -25.41 -3.66 4.73
N GLY A 65 -24.50 -2.71 4.58
CA GLY A 65 -24.39 -1.54 5.46
C GLY A 65 -23.92 -1.89 6.88
N GLU A 66 -23.25 -3.04 7.05
CA GLU A 66 -22.73 -3.47 8.34
C GLU A 66 -21.43 -2.73 8.71
N SER A 67 -21.15 -2.65 10.01
CA SER A 67 -19.91 -2.05 10.50
C SER A 67 -18.68 -2.83 10.02
N LEU A 68 -17.68 -2.11 9.50
CA LEU A 68 -16.42 -2.71 9.05
C LEU A 68 -15.36 -2.83 10.17
N LEU A 69 -15.65 -2.32 11.37
CA LEU A 69 -14.72 -2.36 12.51
C LEU A 69 -14.25 -3.77 12.90
N PRO A 70 -15.11 -4.82 12.89
CA PRO A 70 -14.70 -6.18 13.23
C PRO A 70 -13.59 -6.74 12.33
N PHE A 71 -13.48 -6.24 11.09
CA PHE A 71 -12.47 -6.70 10.14
C PHE A 71 -11.09 -6.06 10.36
N ARG A 72 -10.97 -5.02 11.18
CA ARG A 72 -9.74 -4.22 11.34
C ARG A 72 -8.52 -5.06 11.72
N SER A 73 -8.66 -5.99 12.68
CA SER A 73 -7.57 -6.86 13.11
C SER A 73 -7.13 -7.84 12.02
N ARG A 74 -8.09 -8.42 11.29
CA ARG A 74 -7.85 -9.32 10.16
C ARG A 74 -7.18 -8.59 9.00
N ILE A 75 -7.62 -7.37 8.70
CA ILE A 75 -7.02 -6.50 7.67
C ILE A 75 -5.56 -6.22 8.00
N ARG A 76 -5.23 -5.87 9.25
CA ARG A 76 -3.84 -5.67 9.69
C ARG A 76 -2.96 -6.89 9.45
N ARG A 77 -3.48 -8.10 9.74
CA ARG A 77 -2.74 -9.36 9.48
C ARG A 77 -2.50 -9.57 7.98
N VAL A 78 -3.48 -9.24 7.14
CA VAL A 78 -3.38 -9.39 5.67
C VAL A 78 -2.31 -8.47 5.07
N ILE A 79 -2.16 -7.24 5.58
CA ILE A 79 -1.12 -6.29 5.10
C ILE A 79 0.28 -6.91 5.13
N HIS A 80 0.62 -7.64 6.20
CA HIS A 80 1.97 -8.18 6.38
C HIS A 80 2.14 -9.60 5.83
N ALA A 81 1.05 -10.37 5.71
CA ALA A 81 1.12 -11.78 5.34
C ALA A 81 0.86 -12.07 3.85
N THR A 82 0.28 -11.12 3.12
CA THR A 82 -0.22 -11.38 1.76
C THR A 82 0.78 -10.91 0.71
N PRO A 83 1.18 -11.77 -0.24
CA PRO A 83 2.06 -11.35 -1.33
C PRO A 83 1.43 -10.21 -2.14
N PRO A 84 2.16 -9.10 -2.39
CA PRO A 84 1.66 -7.98 -3.20
C PRO A 84 1.22 -8.41 -4.60
N ALA A 85 1.88 -9.41 -5.19
CA ALA A 85 1.50 -10.00 -6.47
C ALA A 85 0.07 -10.57 -6.47
N LEU A 86 -0.36 -11.18 -5.36
CA LEU A 86 -1.74 -11.68 -5.25
C LEU A 86 -2.73 -10.53 -5.22
N LEU A 87 -2.46 -9.50 -4.41
CA LEU A 87 -3.32 -8.32 -4.31
C LEU A 87 -3.39 -7.57 -5.65
N SER A 88 -2.28 -7.43 -6.37
CA SER A 88 -2.26 -6.87 -7.72
C SER A 88 -3.03 -7.72 -8.73
N ALA A 89 -3.02 -9.05 -8.60
CA ALA A 89 -3.85 -9.93 -9.43
C ALA A 89 -5.34 -9.79 -9.10
N ILE A 90 -5.72 -9.71 -7.81
CA ILE A 90 -7.10 -9.44 -7.38
C ILE A 90 -7.58 -8.11 -7.98
N LEU A 91 -6.77 -7.06 -7.83
CA LEU A 91 -7.07 -5.72 -8.31
C LEU A 91 -7.36 -5.69 -9.82
N ARG A 92 -6.64 -6.48 -10.63
CA ARG A 92 -6.88 -6.56 -12.09
C ARG A 92 -8.17 -7.27 -12.49
N ASN A 93 -8.69 -8.16 -11.64
CA ASN A 93 -9.79 -9.06 -12.00
C ASN A 93 -11.11 -8.69 -11.32
N THR A 94 -11.11 -7.75 -10.39
CA THR A 94 -12.32 -7.33 -9.66
C THR A 94 -12.86 -5.99 -10.18
N LYS A 95 -14.18 -5.88 -10.25
CA LYS A 95 -14.91 -4.64 -10.56
C LYS A 95 -15.63 -4.05 -9.34
N ASP A 96 -15.60 -4.76 -8.21
CA ASP A 96 -16.24 -4.31 -6.98
C ASP A 96 -15.44 -3.14 -6.39
N GLU A 97 -16.08 -1.96 -6.35
CA GLU A 97 -15.48 -0.72 -5.84
C GLU A 97 -14.89 -0.86 -4.43
N VAL A 98 -15.59 -1.57 -3.53
CA VAL A 98 -15.16 -1.74 -2.14
C VAL A 98 -13.89 -2.58 -2.11
N VAL A 99 -13.87 -3.66 -2.89
CA VAL A 99 -12.70 -4.56 -2.98
C VAL A 99 -11.53 -3.85 -3.66
N VAL A 100 -11.76 -3.12 -4.76
CA VAL A 100 -10.75 -2.32 -5.46
C VAL A 100 -10.11 -1.34 -4.48
N ARG A 101 -10.93 -0.52 -3.80
CA ARG A 101 -10.46 0.50 -2.87
C ARG A 101 -9.67 -0.10 -1.72
N LEU A 102 -10.18 -1.16 -1.09
CA LEU A 102 -9.51 -1.82 0.02
C LEU A 102 -8.20 -2.48 -0.43
N THR A 103 -8.18 -3.11 -1.60
CA THR A 103 -6.97 -3.74 -2.15
C THR A 103 -5.89 -2.69 -2.43
N ILE A 104 -6.25 -1.54 -3.01
CA ILE A 104 -5.34 -0.40 -3.21
C ILE A 104 -4.81 0.10 -1.87
N TRP A 105 -5.68 0.29 -0.86
CA TRP A 105 -5.27 0.71 0.47
C TRP A 105 -4.29 -0.28 1.13
N ILE A 106 -4.53 -1.60 1.03
CA ILE A 106 -3.64 -2.64 1.56
C ILE A 106 -2.28 -2.59 0.84
N LEU A 107 -2.28 -2.48 -0.49
CA LEU A 107 -1.06 -2.35 -1.28
C LEU A 107 -0.23 -1.14 -0.85
N GLY A 108 -0.86 0.01 -0.58
CA GLY A 108 -0.16 1.20 -0.08
C GLY A 108 0.47 1.03 1.29
N ARG A 109 -0.02 0.12 2.13
CA ARG A 109 0.54 -0.19 3.45
C ARG A 109 1.61 -1.27 3.43
N SER A 110 1.71 -2.03 2.33
CA SER A 110 2.77 -3.01 2.15
C SER A 110 4.13 -2.38 1.86
N HIS A 111 4.16 -1.11 1.42
CA HIS A 111 5.37 -0.37 1.01
C HIS A 111 6.14 -1.01 -0.16
N GLU A 112 5.49 -1.88 -0.93
CA GLU A 112 6.10 -2.61 -2.05
C GLU A 112 5.88 -1.88 -3.38
N HIS A 113 6.96 -1.32 -3.95
CA HIS A 113 6.92 -0.57 -5.21
C HIS A 113 6.46 -1.39 -6.42
N PHE A 114 6.52 -2.73 -6.35
CA PHE A 114 5.99 -3.63 -7.37
C PHE A 114 4.54 -3.29 -7.74
N SER A 115 3.75 -2.85 -6.76
CA SER A 115 2.32 -2.63 -6.92
C SER A 115 1.96 -1.26 -7.51
N THR A 116 2.93 -0.34 -7.64
CA THR A 116 2.69 1.03 -8.10
C THR A 116 2.03 1.09 -9.48
N ARG A 117 2.51 0.31 -10.45
CA ARG A 117 1.92 0.26 -11.80
C ARG A 117 0.46 -0.22 -11.79
N PHE A 118 0.15 -1.20 -10.94
CA PHE A 118 -1.20 -1.76 -10.83
C PHE A 118 -2.16 -0.79 -10.14
N VAL A 119 -1.69 -0.08 -9.12
CA VAL A 119 -2.46 0.99 -8.47
C VAL A 119 -2.72 2.12 -9.46
N PHE A 120 -1.69 2.58 -10.18
CA PHE A 120 -1.82 3.66 -11.16
C PHE A 120 -2.81 3.33 -12.28
N ALA A 121 -2.95 2.07 -12.69
CA ALA A 121 -3.95 1.68 -13.69
C ALA A 121 -5.40 2.06 -13.31
N HIS A 122 -5.66 2.37 -12.04
CA HIS A 122 -6.98 2.76 -11.53
C HIS A 122 -7.14 4.27 -11.30
N HIS A 123 -6.19 5.11 -11.74
CA HIS A 123 -6.29 6.56 -11.53
C HIS A 123 -7.53 7.18 -12.18
N ASP A 124 -7.96 6.68 -13.35
CA ASP A 124 -9.14 7.15 -14.09
C ASP A 124 -10.42 6.35 -13.74
N HIS A 125 -10.48 5.71 -12.57
CA HIS A 125 -11.65 4.91 -12.15
C HIS A 125 -12.91 5.77 -11.98
N GLN A 126 -14.11 5.25 -12.30
CA GLN A 126 -15.38 6.02 -12.26
C GLN A 126 -15.72 6.57 -10.87
N SER A 127 -15.49 5.79 -9.81
CA SER A 127 -15.73 6.23 -8.43
C SER A 127 -14.64 7.20 -7.91
N PRO A 128 -14.99 8.40 -7.41
CA PRO A 128 -14.05 9.33 -6.80
C PRO A 128 -13.35 8.76 -5.56
N ARG A 129 -14.02 7.85 -4.83
CA ARG A 129 -13.45 7.21 -3.63
C ARG A 129 -12.26 6.33 -3.98
N VAL A 130 -12.32 5.64 -5.13
CA VAL A 130 -11.20 4.83 -5.63
C VAL A 130 -10.07 5.74 -6.09
N ARG A 131 -10.38 6.79 -6.85
CA ARG A 131 -9.38 7.76 -7.33
C ARG A 131 -8.60 8.42 -6.20
N ASN A 132 -9.29 8.87 -5.16
CA ASN A 132 -8.65 9.46 -3.99
C ASN A 132 -7.77 8.44 -3.24
N GLU A 133 -8.18 7.17 -3.17
CA GLU A 133 -7.36 6.14 -2.55
C GLU A 133 -6.14 5.76 -3.41
N VAL A 134 -6.23 5.85 -4.74
CA VAL A 134 -5.09 5.74 -5.67
C VAL A 134 -4.06 6.83 -5.36
N ILE A 135 -4.48 8.10 -5.29
CA ILE A 135 -3.58 9.24 -5.00
C ILE A 135 -2.89 9.05 -3.64
N ARG A 136 -3.67 8.75 -2.59
CA ARG A 136 -3.11 8.50 -1.24
C ARG A 136 -2.13 7.34 -1.23
N THR A 137 -2.43 6.27 -1.96
CA THR A 137 -1.58 5.09 -2.05
C THR A 137 -0.29 5.40 -2.81
N LEU A 138 -0.35 6.09 -3.95
CA LEU A 138 0.83 6.52 -4.70
C LEU A 138 1.73 7.44 -3.86
N LYS A 139 1.14 8.33 -3.04
CA LYS A 139 1.89 9.16 -2.07
C LYS A 139 2.61 8.30 -1.02
N ARG A 140 1.92 7.33 -0.42
CA ARG A 140 2.53 6.37 0.55
C ARG A 140 3.68 5.56 -0.06
N LEU A 141 3.58 5.24 -1.35
CA LEU A 141 4.59 4.51 -2.12
C LEU A 141 5.67 5.42 -2.72
N ASN A 142 5.67 6.73 -2.43
CA ASN A 142 6.60 7.70 -3.01
C ASN A 142 6.67 7.64 -4.55
N ALA A 143 5.53 7.38 -5.20
CA ALA A 143 5.42 7.19 -6.63
C ALA A 143 5.22 8.52 -7.38
N TRP A 144 6.11 9.49 -7.16
CA TRP A 144 5.97 10.88 -7.59
C TRP A 144 5.74 11.05 -9.09
N ARG A 145 6.50 10.33 -9.93
CA ARG A 145 6.31 10.34 -11.39
C ARG A 145 4.89 9.99 -11.82
N TYR A 146 4.22 9.08 -11.10
CA TYR A 146 2.82 8.75 -11.41
C TYR A 146 1.85 9.81 -10.91
N LEU A 147 2.17 10.52 -9.83
CA LEU A 147 1.37 11.64 -9.34
C LEU A 147 1.47 12.84 -10.30
N GLU A 148 2.67 13.15 -10.81
CA GLU A 148 2.90 14.16 -11.85
C GLU A 148 2.07 13.87 -13.11
N LEU A 149 2.05 12.62 -13.57
CA LEU A 149 1.22 12.18 -14.70
C LEU A 149 -0.28 12.32 -14.45
N ILE A 150 -0.74 12.19 -13.20
CA ILE A 150 -2.14 12.42 -12.84
C ILE A 150 -2.44 13.93 -12.84
N ALA A 151 -1.53 14.74 -12.29
CA ALA A 151 -1.66 16.18 -12.20
C ALA A 151 -1.66 16.85 -13.59
N SER A 152 -0.83 16.38 -14.53
CA SER A 152 -0.73 16.92 -15.88
C SER A 152 -2.03 16.76 -16.69
N LYS A 153 -2.87 15.78 -16.36
CA LYS A 153 -4.18 15.57 -16.99
C LYS A 153 -5.26 16.56 -16.53
N GLY A 154 -5.00 17.40 -15.54
CA GLY A 154 -5.90 18.50 -15.12
C GLY A 154 -7.23 18.07 -14.47
N ARG A 155 -7.43 16.78 -14.15
CA ARG A 155 -8.70 16.24 -13.63
C ARG A 155 -8.86 16.26 -12.11
N TYR A 156 -7.83 16.70 -11.37
CA TYR A 156 -7.82 16.69 -9.91
C TYR A 156 -7.20 17.99 -9.40
N SER A 157 -8.01 18.88 -8.85
CA SER A 157 -7.54 20.08 -8.13
C SER A 157 -6.54 19.69 -7.04
N ASP A 158 -6.89 18.66 -6.25
CA ASP A 158 -6.09 18.18 -5.12
C ASP A 158 -4.76 17.53 -5.56
N ALA A 159 -4.69 16.92 -6.75
CA ALA A 159 -3.45 16.32 -7.23
C ALA A 159 -2.44 17.38 -7.69
N ARG A 160 -2.93 18.53 -8.17
CA ARG A 160 -2.09 19.69 -8.50
C ARG A 160 -1.54 20.32 -7.24
N GLU A 161 -2.39 20.59 -6.24
CA GLU A 161 -1.93 21.08 -4.92
C GLU A 161 -0.89 20.14 -4.31
N HIS A 162 -1.10 18.82 -4.37
CA HIS A 162 -0.12 17.86 -3.87
C HIS A 162 1.13 17.67 -4.74
N ALA A 163 1.09 17.96 -6.04
CA ALA A 163 2.29 17.98 -6.88
C ALA A 163 3.10 19.26 -6.61
N ILE A 164 2.41 20.40 -6.44
CA ILE A 164 2.99 21.73 -6.20
C ILE A 164 3.54 21.84 -4.77
N GLU A 165 2.89 21.24 -3.76
CA GLU A 165 3.42 21.13 -2.38
C GLU A 165 4.71 20.27 -2.29
N ASN A 166 5.12 19.60 -3.37
CA ASN A 166 6.32 18.77 -3.41
C ASN A 166 7.38 19.26 -4.42
N GLU A 167 7.65 20.57 -4.43
CA GLU A 167 9.05 21.04 -4.49
C GLU A 167 9.79 20.57 -3.22
N ARG A 168 9.80 19.26 -2.97
CA ARG A 168 10.61 18.68 -1.93
C ARG A 168 12.04 18.74 -2.45
N PRO A 169 12.98 19.28 -1.65
CA PRO A 169 14.37 19.31 -2.05
C PRO A 169 14.84 17.87 -2.30
N GLU A 170 15.80 17.71 -3.22
CA GLU A 170 16.20 16.40 -3.73
C GLU A 170 16.55 15.47 -2.57
N TYR A 171 16.52 14.15 -2.80
CA TYR A 171 16.90 13.20 -1.75
C TYR A 171 18.28 13.52 -1.15
N ALA A 172 19.21 14.02 -1.98
CA ALA A 172 20.51 14.50 -1.57
C ALA A 172 20.41 15.60 -0.51
N ASP A 173 19.58 16.62 -0.75
CA ASP A 173 19.37 17.75 0.17
C ASP A 173 18.70 17.31 1.47
N ARG A 174 17.73 16.39 1.40
CA ARG A 174 17.08 15.85 2.60
C ARG A 174 18.04 15.03 3.44
N LEU A 175 18.94 14.27 2.81
CA LEU A 175 19.99 13.54 3.50
C LEU A 175 21.02 14.50 4.09
N HIS A 176 21.41 15.52 3.34
CA HIS A 176 22.35 16.55 3.79
C HIS A 176 21.81 17.32 5.00
N ASN A 177 20.55 17.76 4.96
CA ASN A 177 19.89 18.42 6.09
C ASN A 177 19.76 17.51 7.31
N LEU A 178 19.47 16.21 7.12
CA LEU A 178 19.45 15.25 8.20
C LEU A 178 20.84 15.07 8.83
N LEU A 179 21.88 14.94 8.01
CA LEU A 179 23.27 14.82 8.48
C LEU A 179 23.69 16.09 9.23
N GLY A 180 23.41 17.27 8.68
CA GLY A 180 23.66 18.55 9.35
C GLY A 180 22.93 18.66 10.69
N LEU A 181 21.69 18.18 10.79
CA LEU A 181 20.94 18.12 12.06
C LEU A 181 21.51 17.11 13.08
N LEU A 182 22.14 16.04 12.61
CA LEU A 182 22.81 15.07 13.47
C LEU A 182 24.19 15.57 13.93
N GLU A 183 24.88 16.33 13.10
CA GLU A 183 26.18 16.94 13.39
C GLU A 183 26.07 18.18 14.29
N SER A 184 25.01 18.98 14.13
CA SER A 184 24.77 20.21 14.90
C SER A 184 24.11 19.98 16.25
N ARG A 185 23.64 18.77 16.55
CA ARG A 185 23.16 18.43 17.89
C ARG A 185 24.39 18.19 18.78
N PRO A 186 24.62 19.02 19.82
CA PRO A 186 25.62 18.69 20.82
C PRO A 186 25.23 17.33 21.38
N VAL A 187 26.13 16.35 21.23
CA VAL A 187 25.98 15.03 21.84
C VAL A 187 25.79 15.32 23.33
N PRO A 188 24.62 15.03 23.93
CA PRO A 188 24.45 15.26 25.35
C PRO A 188 25.57 14.48 26.06
N GLU A 189 26.34 15.15 26.92
CA GLU A 189 27.45 14.55 27.67
C GLU A 189 27.00 13.38 28.55
N HIS A 190 25.69 13.21 28.70
CA HIS A 190 25.12 11.93 29.09
C HIS A 190 25.25 11.01 27.89
N THR A 191 26.37 10.28 27.84
CA THR A 191 26.43 8.96 27.25
C THR A 191 25.18 8.20 27.70
N VAL A 192 24.10 8.31 26.92
CA VAL A 192 23.14 7.23 26.76
C VAL A 192 23.98 6.17 26.08
N ASN A 193 24.68 5.46 26.94
CA ASN A 193 25.00 4.07 26.80
C ASN A 193 23.72 3.41 26.30
N LEU A 194 23.50 3.47 24.99
CA LEU A 194 22.70 2.55 24.19
C LEU A 194 23.42 1.18 24.21
N PHE A 195 23.92 0.80 25.39
CA PHE A 195 24.00 -0.57 25.81
C PHE A 195 22.55 -0.99 25.96
N VAL A 196 22.00 -1.45 24.83
CA VAL A 196 21.08 -2.57 24.89
C VAL A 196 21.78 -3.58 25.76
N SER A 197 21.37 -3.72 27.02
CA SER A 197 21.88 -4.75 27.92
C SER A 197 21.87 -6.07 27.14
N ASP A 198 22.88 -6.92 27.30
CA ASP A 198 22.87 -8.26 26.70
C ASP A 198 21.59 -9.04 27.10
N ASP A 199 20.93 -8.63 28.19
CA ASP A 199 19.67 -9.16 28.71
C ASP A 199 18.41 -8.45 28.22
N ALA A 200 18.51 -7.40 27.39
CA ALA A 200 17.36 -6.64 26.90
C ALA A 200 16.56 -7.46 25.86
N ARG A 201 15.56 -8.20 26.34
CA ARG A 201 14.65 -9.00 25.52
C ARG A 201 13.74 -8.08 24.70
N ILE A 202 13.89 -8.11 23.38
CA ILE A 202 13.03 -7.39 22.43
C ILE A 202 11.94 -8.36 21.95
N GLY A 203 10.68 -8.16 22.36
CA GLY A 203 9.55 -9.01 21.94
C GLY A 203 9.52 -10.38 22.64
N ASN A 204 9.31 -11.48 21.90
CA ASN A 204 9.05 -12.86 22.37
C ASN A 204 10.22 -13.53 23.14
N GLY A 205 10.94 -12.80 24.01
CA GLY A 205 12.02 -13.34 24.84
C GLY A 205 13.31 -13.64 24.09
N THR A 206 13.46 -13.21 22.84
CA THR A 206 14.70 -13.41 22.09
C THR A 206 15.71 -12.29 22.43
N PRO A 207 16.96 -12.64 22.78
CA PRO A 207 17.98 -11.63 23.06
C PRO A 207 18.28 -10.81 21.79
N PRO A 208 18.78 -9.58 21.96
CA PRO A 208 19.12 -8.73 20.84
C PRO A 208 20.22 -9.40 20.01
N ARG A 209 20.16 -9.22 18.68
CA ARG A 209 21.18 -9.82 17.82
C ARG A 209 22.54 -9.19 18.14
N PRO A 210 23.61 -9.99 18.30
CA PRO A 210 24.91 -9.44 18.65
C PRO A 210 25.43 -8.51 17.54
N ALA A 211 26.15 -7.46 17.93
CA ALA A 211 26.56 -6.37 17.04
C ALA A 211 27.32 -6.86 15.80
N TRP A 212 28.16 -7.91 15.92
CA TRP A 212 28.88 -8.49 14.79
C TRP A 212 27.94 -9.04 13.70
N ARG A 213 26.78 -9.59 14.09
CA ARG A 213 25.79 -10.15 13.16
C ARG A 213 25.06 -9.05 12.41
N ILE A 214 24.74 -7.95 13.11
CA ILE A 214 24.17 -6.74 12.51
C ILE A 214 25.16 -6.15 11.49
N ARG A 215 26.43 -5.96 11.90
CA ARG A 215 27.51 -5.47 11.01
C ARG A 215 27.67 -6.36 9.77
N ARG A 216 27.60 -7.68 9.91
CA ARG A 216 27.69 -8.64 8.79
C ARG A 216 26.53 -8.50 7.80
N VAL A 217 25.30 -8.34 8.31
CA VAL A 217 24.10 -8.12 7.48
C VAL A 217 24.19 -6.78 6.74
N LEU A 218 24.57 -5.71 7.43
CA LEU A 218 24.72 -4.38 6.83
C LEU A 218 25.82 -4.36 5.77
N ARG A 219 26.97 -5.00 6.01
CA ARG A 219 28.02 -5.17 4.98
C ARG A 219 27.49 -5.91 3.76
N ARG A 220 26.69 -6.95 3.94
CA ARG A 220 26.10 -7.72 2.83
C ARG A 220 25.12 -6.87 2.02
N ILE A 221 24.26 -6.09 2.68
CA ILE A 221 23.34 -5.14 2.02
C ILE A 221 24.14 -4.09 1.25
N HIS A 222 25.16 -3.49 1.86
CA HIS A 222 26.02 -2.50 1.23
C HIS A 222 26.72 -3.06 -0.02
N LEU A 223 27.28 -4.28 0.07
CA LEU A 223 27.87 -4.96 -1.08
C LEU A 223 26.85 -5.23 -2.19
N MET A 224 25.62 -5.65 -1.85
CA MET A 224 24.56 -5.86 -2.83
C MET A 224 24.15 -4.57 -3.55
N ILE A 225 24.04 -3.45 -2.81
CA ILE A 225 23.74 -2.14 -3.38
C ILE A 225 24.88 -1.69 -4.29
N ARG A 226 26.13 -1.80 -3.84
CA ARG A 226 27.32 -1.46 -4.62
C ARG A 226 27.41 -2.29 -5.91
N MET A 227 27.18 -3.59 -5.83
CA MET A 227 27.15 -4.50 -6.99
C MET A 227 25.98 -4.20 -7.93
N SER A 228 24.82 -3.84 -7.40
CA SER A 228 23.65 -3.43 -8.21
C SER A 228 23.91 -2.12 -8.96
N ASN A 229 24.61 -1.17 -8.34
CA ASN A 229 24.97 0.10 -8.98
C ASN A 229 26.07 -0.09 -10.03
N LEU A 230 27.05 -0.96 -9.79
CA LEU A 230 28.05 -1.35 -10.79
C LEU A 230 27.41 -2.02 -12.02
N ARG A 231 26.38 -2.86 -11.82
CA ARG A 231 25.62 -3.46 -12.94
C ARG A 231 24.74 -2.48 -13.71
N ARG A 232 24.45 -1.30 -13.16
CA ARG A 232 23.68 -0.24 -13.82
C ARG A 232 24.57 0.81 -14.50
N GLY A 233 25.89 0.74 -14.32
CA GLY A 233 26.84 1.64 -14.96
C GLY A 233 27.35 1.08 -16.29
N ARG A 234 26.96 1.73 -17.39
CA ARG A 234 27.38 1.58 -18.81
C ARG A 234 26.48 0.74 -19.72
N PHE A 235 25.32 1.31 -20.05
CA PHE A 235 24.84 1.39 -21.43
C PHE A 235 24.47 2.85 -21.69
N PHE A 236 25.49 3.70 -21.80
CA PHE A 236 25.35 5.05 -22.32
C PHE A 236 25.42 4.92 -23.84
N TRP A 237 24.27 4.89 -24.51
CA TRP A 237 24.21 5.01 -25.97
C TRP A 237 24.48 6.47 -26.33
N PRO A 238 25.51 6.78 -27.14
CA PRO A 238 25.63 8.12 -27.70
C PRO A 238 24.55 8.27 -28.78
N PHE A 239 23.56 9.11 -28.53
CA PHE A 239 22.72 9.62 -29.60
C PHE A 239 23.56 10.64 -30.39
N HIS A 240 24.01 10.24 -31.57
CA HIS A 240 24.46 11.19 -32.58
C HIS A 240 23.23 11.93 -33.11
N SER A 241 23.21 13.23 -32.91
CA SER A 241 22.32 14.17 -33.62
C SER A 241 22.96 14.53 -34.97
N THR A 242 22.25 14.18 -36.04
CA THR A 242 22.31 14.85 -37.35
C THR A 242 20.90 15.30 -37.67
#